data_AF-A0A2V5RF10-F1
#
_entry.id   AF-A0A2V5RF10-F1
#
_cell.length_a   1.000
_cell.length_b   1.000
_cell.length_c   1.000
_cell.angle_alpha   90.00
_cell.angle_beta   90.00
_cell.angle_gamma   90.00
#
_symmetry.space_group_name_H-M   'P 1'
#
loop_
_entity.id
_entity.type
_entity.pdbx_description
1 polymer ?
#
loop_
_entity_poly.entity_id
_entity_poly.type
_entity_poly.pdbx_seq_one_letter_code
_entity_poly.pdbx_strand_id
1 'polypeptide(L)'
;MKRIFIYFGLPMAVLLSMGCQKEAGQRTSFSTPQEAANKAKNDLLTVLRSRKDIVLGLEQQTIEKSQPAVPVRQYQITFEDLAAADSFTALRKNDLAIVVPLVADGAVATVVGLAKDEAGWKVASVGDKSLASELEVVRKAAGAQAEIAIYDLPHSGEKLYAAIPPATAGGGTILYTNYTGFNLREPVSAERLLPVLKQDAAEFQRKYSEELKRQRVVR
;
A
#
# COMPACT_ATOMS: atom_id res chain seq x y z
N MET A 1 2.83 81.70 30.45
CA MET A 1 4.16 81.60 31.09
C MET A 1 4.51 80.13 31.27
N LYS A 2 5.78 79.78 31.05
CA LYS A 2 6.40 78.46 31.23
C LYS A 2 6.01 77.80 32.57
N ARG A 3 5.78 76.48 32.57
CA ARG A 3 6.57 75.51 33.35
C ARG A 3 6.17 74.05 33.07
N ILE A 4 7.19 73.32 32.68
CA ILE A 4 7.38 71.87 32.58
C ILE A 4 7.05 71.20 33.92
N PHE A 5 6.33 70.07 33.88
CA PHE A 5 6.57 68.96 34.82
C PHE A 5 6.47 67.63 34.10
N ILE A 6 7.60 66.94 34.14
CA ILE A 6 7.88 65.61 33.61
C ILE A 6 7.27 64.59 34.58
N TYR A 7 6.41 63.70 34.09
CA TYR A 7 6.05 62.47 34.80
C TYR A 7 6.47 61.27 33.95
N PHE A 8 7.33 60.47 34.56
CA PHE A 8 7.82 59.17 34.10
C PHE A 8 6.65 58.22 33.83
N GLY A 9 6.35 57.98 32.56
CA GLY A 9 5.41 56.96 32.10
C GLY A 9 6.17 55.70 31.69
N LEU A 10 6.02 54.65 32.49
CA LEU A 10 6.43 53.27 32.24
C LEU A 10 5.85 52.77 30.90
N PRO A 11 6.65 52.40 29.87
CA PRO A 11 6.07 51.83 28.67
C PRO A 11 5.64 50.39 28.93
N MET A 12 4.33 50.24 29.07
CA MET A 12 3.55 49.01 28.99
C MET A 12 3.81 48.33 27.64
N ALA A 13 4.78 47.42 27.57
CA ALA A 13 4.97 46.57 26.41
C ALA A 13 3.91 45.45 26.43
N VAL A 14 2.72 45.77 25.93
CA VAL A 14 1.73 44.78 25.53
C VAL A 14 2.30 44.07 24.31
N LEU A 15 3.04 42.98 24.57
CA LEU A 15 3.35 42.00 23.55
C LEU A 15 2.02 41.37 23.13
N LEU A 16 1.47 41.90 22.04
CA LEU A 16 0.52 41.21 21.19
C LEU A 16 1.14 39.85 20.89
N SER A 17 0.64 38.81 21.55
CA SER A 17 0.81 37.44 21.14
C SER A 17 0.25 37.36 19.73
N MET A 18 1.14 37.46 18.75
CA MET A 18 0.91 36.90 17.42
C MET A 18 0.57 35.44 17.67
N GLY A 19 -0.74 35.18 17.70
CA GLY A 19 -1.28 33.85 17.57
C GLY A 19 -0.69 33.30 16.30
N CYS A 20 0.34 32.48 16.47
CA CYS A 20 0.82 31.59 15.45
C CYS A 20 -0.40 30.70 15.14
N GLN A 21 -1.19 31.11 14.16
CA GLN A 21 -2.12 30.21 13.49
C GLN A 21 -1.22 29.12 12.92
N LYS A 22 -1.03 28.06 13.69
CA LYS A 22 -0.76 26.74 13.15
C LYS A 22 -1.85 26.56 12.11
N GLU A 23 -1.50 26.67 10.84
CA GLU A 23 -2.28 26.04 9.80
C GLU A 23 -2.54 24.63 10.32
N ALA A 24 -3.81 24.35 10.60
CA ALA A 24 -4.24 23.03 11.00
C ALA A 24 -3.85 22.14 9.82
N GLY A 25 -2.73 21.44 9.97
CA GLY A 25 -2.24 20.48 8.99
C GLY A 25 -3.42 19.65 8.57
N GLN A 26 -3.77 19.78 7.29
CA GLN A 26 -4.92 19.13 6.67
C GLN A 26 -4.89 17.67 7.13
N ARG A 27 -5.96 17.20 7.80
CA ARG A 27 -6.03 15.80 8.24
C ARG A 27 -5.79 14.92 6.99
N THR A 28 -4.62 14.31 6.89
CA THR A 28 -4.25 13.41 5.77
C THR A 28 -4.71 11.97 6.02
N SER A 29 -5.63 11.77 6.96
CA SER A 29 -6.21 10.48 7.29
C SER A 29 -7.69 10.48 6.90
N PHE A 30 -8.10 9.42 6.21
CA PHE A 30 -9.43 9.25 5.62
C PHE A 30 -10.21 8.15 6.34
N SER A 31 -11.53 8.25 6.30
CA SER A 31 -12.41 7.30 7.00
C SER A 31 -12.44 5.93 6.32
N THR A 32 -12.29 5.91 4.99
CA THR A 32 -12.34 4.68 4.18
C THR A 32 -11.15 4.60 3.20
N PRO A 33 -10.74 3.38 2.80
CA PRO A 33 -9.75 3.19 1.75
C PRO A 33 -10.12 3.86 0.43
N GLN A 34 -11.40 3.81 0.06
CA GLN A 34 -11.90 4.37 -1.19
C GLN A 34 -11.83 5.89 -1.21
N GLU A 35 -12.11 6.55 -0.09
CA GLU A 35 -11.94 8.00 0.07
C GLU A 35 -10.47 8.40 -0.12
N ALA A 36 -9.55 7.69 0.55
CA ALA A 36 -8.11 7.91 0.41
C ALA A 36 -7.64 7.71 -1.04
N ALA A 37 -8.09 6.65 -1.69
CA ALA A 37 -7.74 6.35 -3.08
C ALA A 37 -8.28 7.40 -4.07
N ASN A 38 -9.50 7.89 -3.85
CA ASN A 38 -10.07 8.98 -4.65
C ASN A 38 -9.27 10.27 -4.48
N LYS A 39 -8.86 10.62 -3.26
CA LYS A 39 -8.00 11.78 -3.04
C LYS A 39 -6.64 11.60 -3.75
N ALA A 40 -6.02 10.43 -3.63
CA ALA A 40 -4.77 10.12 -4.31
C ALA A 40 -4.89 10.22 -5.85
N LYS A 41 -6.00 9.72 -6.43
CA LYS A 41 -6.31 9.87 -7.86
C LYS A 41 -6.34 11.35 -8.27
N ASN A 42 -7.04 12.19 -7.51
CA ASN A 42 -7.17 13.62 -7.82
C ASN A 42 -5.84 14.37 -7.70
N ASP A 43 -5.02 14.01 -6.71
CA ASP A 43 -3.68 14.58 -6.54
C ASP A 43 -2.76 14.15 -7.70
N LEU A 44 -2.81 12.88 -8.09
CA LEU A 44 -2.10 12.38 -9.26
C LEU A 44 -2.51 13.10 -10.55
N LEU A 45 -3.81 13.33 -10.78
CA LEU A 45 -4.29 14.10 -11.93
C LEU A 45 -3.78 15.54 -11.91
N THR A 46 -3.69 16.15 -10.72
CA THR A 46 -3.13 17.50 -10.56
C THR A 46 -1.65 17.52 -10.94
N VAL A 47 -0.88 16.52 -10.52
CA VAL A 47 0.53 16.37 -10.92
C VAL A 47 0.66 16.15 -12.43
N LEU A 48 -0.10 15.21 -13.02
CA LEU A 48 -0.05 14.93 -14.46
C LEU A 48 -0.39 16.15 -15.33
N ARG A 49 -1.31 17.01 -14.86
CA ARG A 49 -1.70 18.24 -15.55
C ARG A 49 -0.68 19.36 -15.41
N SER A 50 -0.06 19.49 -14.23
CA SER A 50 0.86 20.59 -13.90
C SER A 50 2.31 20.32 -14.28
N ARG A 51 2.73 19.04 -14.35
CA ARG A 51 4.10 18.61 -14.61
C ARG A 51 4.20 17.78 -15.89
N LYS A 52 3.99 18.44 -17.03
CA LYS A 52 4.12 17.82 -18.37
C LYS A 52 5.55 17.36 -18.69
N ASP A 53 6.53 17.83 -17.92
CA ASP A 53 7.94 17.44 -17.97
C ASP A 53 8.21 16.05 -17.36
N ILE A 54 7.31 15.52 -16.52
CA ILE A 54 7.50 14.26 -15.83
C ILE A 54 6.76 13.12 -16.56
N VAL A 55 7.51 12.17 -17.11
CA VAL A 55 6.94 10.94 -17.69
C VAL A 55 6.74 9.91 -16.59
N LEU A 56 5.56 9.92 -15.96
CA LEU A 56 5.17 8.89 -14.99
C LEU A 56 4.74 7.58 -15.66
N GLY A 57 4.62 7.55 -16.99
CA GLY A 57 4.10 6.42 -17.77
C GLY A 57 2.70 6.00 -17.32
N LEU A 58 1.88 6.99 -16.95
CA LEU A 58 0.45 6.87 -16.70
C LEU A 58 -0.26 7.85 -17.65
N GLU A 59 -1.31 7.40 -18.30
CA GLU A 59 -2.06 8.25 -19.23
C GLU A 59 -3.13 9.03 -18.47
N GLN A 60 -3.10 10.36 -18.57
CA GLN A 60 -4.04 11.23 -17.84
C GLN A 60 -5.50 10.85 -18.11
N GLN A 61 -5.88 10.61 -19.37
CA GLN A 61 -7.26 10.26 -19.72
C GLN A 61 -7.71 8.95 -19.07
N THR A 62 -6.81 7.96 -19.00
CA THR A 62 -7.06 6.67 -18.38
C THR A 62 -7.22 6.81 -16.87
N ILE A 63 -6.35 7.59 -16.21
CA ILE A 63 -6.49 7.89 -14.78
C ILE A 63 -7.78 8.68 -14.50
N GLU A 64 -8.15 9.63 -15.36
CA GLU A 64 -9.35 10.45 -15.19
C GLU A 64 -10.64 9.61 -15.21
N LYS A 65 -10.72 8.63 -16.11
CA LYS A 65 -11.84 7.67 -16.21
C LYS A 65 -11.81 6.58 -15.15
N SER A 66 -10.64 6.28 -14.58
CA SER A 66 -10.50 5.18 -13.63
C SER A 66 -11.33 5.36 -12.36
N GLN A 67 -11.78 4.28 -11.75
CA GLN A 67 -12.48 4.31 -10.46
C GLN A 67 -11.79 3.38 -9.47
N PRO A 68 -11.75 3.72 -8.17
CA PRO A 68 -11.29 2.79 -7.15
C PRO A 68 -12.12 1.50 -7.19
N ALA A 69 -11.43 0.36 -7.33
CA ALA A 69 -12.02 -0.96 -7.27
C ALA A 69 -12.02 -1.49 -5.83
N VAL A 70 -12.39 -2.76 -5.66
CA VAL A 70 -12.37 -3.47 -4.37
C VAL A 70 -10.95 -3.41 -3.78
N PRO A 71 -10.79 -2.93 -2.53
CA PRO A 71 -9.49 -2.93 -1.86
C PRO A 71 -8.93 -4.34 -1.68
N VAL A 72 -7.64 -4.49 -1.97
CA VAL A 72 -6.86 -5.72 -1.85
C VAL A 72 -6.03 -5.64 -0.58
N ARG A 73 -6.17 -6.63 0.31
CA ARG A 73 -5.37 -6.69 1.54
C ARG A 73 -3.99 -7.26 1.24
N GLN A 74 -2.97 -6.65 1.82
CA GLN A 74 -1.60 -7.11 1.73
C GLN A 74 -1.10 -7.52 3.11
N TYR A 75 -0.57 -8.74 3.21
CA TYR A 75 -0.09 -9.33 4.45
C TYR A 75 1.43 -9.49 4.41
N GLN A 76 2.08 -9.15 5.51
CA GLN A 76 3.49 -9.49 5.69
C GLN A 76 3.60 -10.90 6.25
N ILE A 77 4.29 -11.77 5.53
CA ILE A 77 4.61 -13.11 6.04
C ILE A 77 5.95 -13.06 6.76
N THR A 78 6.01 -13.66 7.94
CA THR A 78 7.26 -13.88 8.68
C THR A 78 7.79 -15.29 8.36
N PHE A 79 9.07 -15.52 8.63
CA PHE A 79 9.64 -16.85 8.47
C PHE A 79 8.97 -17.87 9.39
N GLU A 80 8.68 -17.46 10.63
CA GLU A 80 8.03 -18.27 11.64
C GLU A 80 6.62 -18.66 11.22
N ASP A 81 5.84 -17.69 10.73
CA ASP A 81 4.49 -17.94 10.20
C ASP A 81 4.53 -18.88 9.00
N LEU A 82 5.44 -18.64 8.04
CA LEU A 82 5.58 -19.49 6.86
C LEU A 82 5.96 -20.93 7.22
N ALA A 83 6.91 -21.12 8.14
CA ALA A 83 7.34 -22.44 8.57
C ALA A 83 6.19 -23.24 9.23
N ALA A 84 5.40 -22.57 10.08
CA ALA A 84 4.29 -23.18 10.82
C ALA A 84 3.00 -23.36 9.99
N ALA A 85 2.87 -22.68 8.86
CA ALA A 85 1.61 -22.68 8.09
C ALA A 85 1.26 -24.05 7.49
N ASP A 86 0.00 -24.45 7.63
CA ASP A 86 -0.62 -25.56 6.91
C ASP A 86 -1.38 -25.10 5.66
N SER A 87 -1.70 -23.80 5.58
CA SER A 87 -2.45 -23.17 4.51
C SER A 87 -2.12 -21.67 4.39
N PHE A 88 -2.39 -21.07 3.24
CA PHE A 88 -2.22 -19.62 3.07
C PHE A 88 -3.27 -18.79 3.81
N THR A 89 -4.42 -19.37 4.16
CA THR A 89 -5.41 -18.68 5.01
C THR A 89 -4.86 -18.46 6.42
N ALA A 90 -4.11 -19.42 6.96
CA ALA A 90 -3.46 -19.29 8.27
C ALA A 90 -2.41 -18.16 8.32
N LEU A 91 -1.95 -17.67 7.17
CA LEU A 91 -0.95 -16.62 7.05
C LEU A 91 -1.53 -15.19 7.07
N ARG A 92 -2.86 -15.03 7.14
CA ARG A 92 -3.55 -13.72 7.19
C ARG A 92 -3.56 -13.10 8.59
N LYS A 93 -2.39 -12.96 9.22
CA LYS A 93 -2.27 -12.46 10.60
C LYS A 93 -1.76 -11.02 10.67
N ASN A 94 -0.80 -10.67 9.82
CA ASN A 94 -0.11 -9.39 9.88
C ASN A 94 -0.53 -8.52 8.69
N ASP A 95 -1.61 -7.75 8.85
CA ASP A 95 -2.01 -6.73 7.87
C ASP A 95 -0.86 -5.72 7.71
N LEU A 96 -0.30 -5.64 6.50
CA LEU A 96 0.78 -4.71 6.15
C LEU A 96 0.21 -3.41 5.57
N ALA A 97 -0.67 -3.55 4.57
CA ALA A 97 -1.22 -2.45 3.82
C ALA A 97 -2.55 -2.83 3.16
N ILE A 98 -3.25 -1.83 2.63
CA ILE A 98 -4.32 -2.03 1.66
C ILE A 98 -3.87 -1.43 0.32
N VAL A 99 -4.08 -2.17 -0.75
CA VAL A 99 -3.84 -1.72 -2.11
C VAL A 99 -5.19 -1.51 -2.78
N VAL A 100 -5.44 -0.31 -3.29
CA VAL A 100 -6.67 0.00 -4.03
C VAL A 100 -6.35 0.16 -5.51
N PRO A 101 -6.77 -0.78 -6.38
CA PRO A 101 -6.60 -0.63 -7.81
C PRO A 101 -7.50 0.49 -8.33
N LEU A 102 -6.97 1.34 -9.20
CA LEU A 102 -7.76 2.27 -10.00
C LEU A 102 -8.02 1.60 -11.36
N VAL A 103 -9.28 1.31 -11.67
CA VAL A 103 -9.68 0.53 -12.84
C VAL A 103 -10.42 1.41 -13.85
N ALA A 104 -10.00 1.39 -15.11
CA ALA A 104 -10.68 2.03 -16.24
C ALA A 104 -10.94 0.98 -17.32
N ASP A 105 -12.14 0.96 -17.90
CA ASP A 105 -12.50 0.07 -19.00
C ASP A 105 -12.20 -1.43 -18.72
N GLY A 106 -12.32 -1.84 -17.44
CA GLY A 106 -12.06 -3.20 -16.98
C GLY A 106 -10.58 -3.54 -16.73
N ALA A 107 -9.64 -2.63 -16.99
CA ALA A 107 -8.21 -2.81 -16.76
C ALA A 107 -7.70 -1.96 -15.58
N VAL A 108 -6.73 -2.48 -14.84
CA VAL A 108 -6.01 -1.75 -13.79
C VAL A 108 -5.11 -0.70 -14.43
N ALA A 109 -5.48 0.58 -14.27
CA ALA A 109 -4.71 1.72 -14.76
C ALA A 109 -3.50 2.01 -13.86
N THR A 110 -3.69 1.89 -12.54
CA THR A 110 -2.64 2.04 -11.53
C THR A 110 -3.14 1.53 -10.18
N VAL A 111 -2.31 1.62 -9.14
CA VAL A 111 -2.67 1.26 -7.76
C VAL A 111 -2.31 2.37 -6.79
N VAL A 112 -3.09 2.45 -5.71
CA VAL A 112 -2.84 3.29 -4.55
C VAL A 112 -2.57 2.39 -3.35
N GLY A 113 -1.38 2.48 -2.77
CA GLY A 113 -1.05 1.82 -1.51
C GLY A 113 -1.45 2.68 -0.33
N LEU A 114 -2.13 2.08 0.64
CA LEU A 114 -2.66 2.73 1.82
C LEU A 114 -2.13 2.05 3.08
N ALA A 115 -1.74 2.87 4.05
CA ALA A 115 -1.42 2.42 5.39
C ALA A 115 -2.54 2.84 6.36
N LYS A 116 -2.74 2.08 7.43
CA LYS A 116 -3.66 2.44 8.51
C LYS A 116 -2.88 3.00 9.69
N ASP A 117 -3.37 4.09 10.26
CA ASP A 117 -2.92 4.63 11.55
C ASP A 117 -4.11 4.82 12.50
N GLU A 118 -3.84 5.40 13.68
CA GLU A 118 -4.86 5.66 14.71
C GLU A 118 -5.96 6.63 14.23
N ALA A 119 -5.64 7.51 13.29
CA ALA A 119 -6.56 8.54 12.78
C ALA A 119 -7.34 8.08 11.54
N GLY A 120 -6.90 7.01 10.86
CA GLY A 120 -7.60 6.43 9.72
C GLY A 120 -6.66 5.87 8.65
N TRP A 121 -7.07 6.01 7.39
CA TRP A 121 -6.29 5.57 6.23
C TRP A 121 -5.45 6.70 5.67
N LYS A 122 -4.17 6.45 5.39
CA LYS A 122 -3.28 7.41 4.72
C LYS A 122 -2.73 6.83 3.42
N VAL A 123 -2.50 7.70 2.45
CA VAL A 123 -1.83 7.33 1.20
C VAL A 123 -0.35 7.10 1.49
N ALA A 124 0.13 5.89 1.22
CA ALA A 124 1.53 5.49 1.40
C ALA A 124 2.28 5.43 0.07
N SER A 125 1.60 5.05 -1.02
CA SER A 125 2.18 5.02 -2.37
C SER A 125 1.12 5.25 -3.44
N VAL A 126 1.54 5.75 -4.60
CA VAL A 126 0.72 5.89 -5.80
C VAL A 126 1.60 5.57 -7.00
N GLY A 127 1.09 4.78 -7.95
CA GLY A 127 1.80 4.57 -9.22
C GLY A 127 2.77 3.38 -9.23
N ASP A 128 2.62 2.40 -8.35
CA ASP A 128 3.41 1.17 -8.43
C ASP A 128 3.02 0.35 -9.67
N LYS A 129 3.82 0.48 -10.73
CA LYS A 129 3.58 -0.18 -12.02
C LYS A 129 3.74 -1.69 -11.96
N SER A 130 4.67 -2.18 -11.15
CA SER A 130 4.91 -3.62 -11.03
C SER A 130 3.67 -4.26 -10.44
N LEU A 131 3.21 -3.72 -9.30
CA LEU A 131 2.02 -4.21 -8.63
C LEU A 131 0.74 -4.01 -9.46
N ALA A 132 0.59 -2.89 -10.14
CA ALA A 132 -0.55 -2.66 -11.05
C ALA A 132 -0.60 -3.70 -12.18
N SER A 133 0.55 -3.98 -12.81
CA SER A 133 0.64 -5.00 -13.87
C SER A 133 0.37 -6.41 -13.35
N GLU A 134 0.87 -6.74 -12.15
CA GLU A 134 0.64 -8.06 -11.54
C GLU A 134 -0.85 -8.24 -11.17
N LEU A 135 -1.46 -7.24 -10.53
CA LEU A 135 -2.89 -7.27 -10.21
C LEU A 135 -3.78 -7.31 -11.46
N GLU A 136 -3.40 -6.66 -12.55
CA GLU A 136 -4.12 -6.76 -13.83
C GLU A 136 -4.16 -8.22 -14.32
N VAL A 137 -3.00 -8.90 -14.31
CA VAL A 137 -2.89 -10.30 -14.71
C VAL A 137 -3.75 -11.20 -13.82
N VAL A 138 -3.62 -11.05 -12.50
CA VAL A 138 -4.37 -11.87 -11.54
C VAL A 138 -5.87 -11.63 -11.66
N ARG A 139 -6.33 -10.37 -11.75
CA ARG A 139 -7.76 -10.03 -11.91
C ARG A 139 -8.35 -10.59 -13.19
N LYS A 140 -7.59 -10.57 -14.30
CA LYS A 140 -8.02 -11.18 -15.56
C LYS A 140 -8.13 -12.70 -15.47
N ALA A 141 -7.19 -13.37 -14.80
CA ALA A 141 -7.20 -14.81 -14.64
C ALA A 141 -8.29 -15.29 -13.65
N ALA A 142 -8.45 -14.59 -12.53
CA ALA A 142 -9.38 -14.95 -11.46
C ALA A 142 -10.83 -14.51 -11.74
N GLY A 143 -11.03 -13.53 -12.61
CA GLY A 143 -12.31 -12.89 -12.86
C GLY A 143 -12.54 -11.67 -11.96
N ALA A 144 -13.30 -10.70 -12.49
CA ALA A 144 -13.45 -9.37 -11.87
C ALA A 144 -14.13 -9.37 -10.48
N GLN A 145 -14.85 -10.44 -10.15
CA GLN A 145 -15.58 -10.59 -8.88
C GLN A 145 -14.79 -11.34 -7.80
N ALA A 146 -13.63 -11.91 -8.13
CA ALA A 146 -12.82 -12.59 -7.13
C ALA A 146 -12.24 -11.57 -6.13
N GLU A 147 -12.31 -11.91 -4.84
CA GLU A 147 -11.52 -11.20 -3.83
C GLU A 147 -10.05 -11.59 -4.01
N ILE A 148 -9.14 -10.62 -3.92
CA ILE A 148 -7.70 -10.87 -4.01
C ILE A 148 -7.05 -10.49 -2.69
N ALA A 149 -6.13 -11.33 -2.22
CA ALA A 149 -5.21 -11.05 -1.13
C ALA A 149 -3.76 -11.19 -1.62
N ILE A 150 -2.87 -10.34 -1.13
CA ILE A 150 -1.44 -10.33 -1.43
C ILE A 150 -0.67 -10.79 -0.20
N TYR A 151 0.32 -11.67 -0.38
CA TYR A 151 1.26 -12.06 0.66
C TYR A 151 2.68 -11.70 0.22
N ASP A 152 3.36 -10.90 1.04
CA ASP A 152 4.77 -10.57 0.87
C ASP A 152 5.62 -11.68 1.49
N LEU A 153 6.43 -12.34 0.67
CA LEU A 153 7.26 -13.46 1.09
C LEU A 153 8.45 -12.97 1.93
N PRO A 154 8.85 -13.69 3.00
CA PRO A 154 9.89 -13.21 3.92
C PRO A 154 11.30 -13.32 3.33
N HIS A 155 11.51 -14.20 2.36
CA HIS A 155 12.81 -14.58 1.80
C HIS A 155 13.04 -14.06 0.38
N SER A 156 12.12 -13.25 -0.15
CA SER A 156 12.13 -12.87 -1.56
C SER A 156 11.37 -11.55 -1.79
N GLY A 157 11.61 -10.90 -2.94
CA GLY A 157 10.90 -9.65 -3.32
C GLY A 157 9.56 -9.91 -4.02
N GLU A 158 9.32 -11.15 -4.42
CA GLU A 158 8.13 -11.61 -5.12
C GLU A 158 6.93 -11.72 -4.17
N LYS A 159 5.75 -11.69 -4.78
CA LYS A 159 4.46 -11.71 -4.07
C LYS A 159 3.68 -12.95 -4.45
N LEU A 160 2.86 -13.41 -3.51
CA LEU A 160 1.84 -14.40 -3.75
C LEU A 160 0.46 -13.73 -3.76
N TYR A 161 -0.36 -14.08 -4.74
CA TYR A 161 -1.72 -13.59 -4.88
C TYR A 161 -2.69 -14.75 -4.66
N ALA A 162 -3.57 -14.63 -3.67
CA ALA A 162 -4.70 -15.54 -3.49
C ALA A 162 -5.95 -14.90 -4.07
N ALA A 163 -6.53 -15.52 -5.10
CA ALA A 163 -7.85 -15.21 -5.58
C ALA A 163 -8.88 -16.12 -4.91
N ILE A 164 -9.92 -15.52 -4.34
CA ILE A 164 -10.99 -16.21 -3.65
C ILE A 164 -12.25 -15.96 -4.47
N PRO A 165 -12.73 -16.96 -5.22
CA PRO A 165 -13.98 -16.86 -5.95
C PRO A 165 -15.15 -16.58 -4.99
N PRO A 166 -16.22 -15.92 -5.46
CA PRO A 166 -17.44 -15.80 -4.66
C PRO A 166 -17.97 -17.19 -4.31
N ALA A 167 -18.57 -17.34 -3.12
CA ALA A 167 -19.05 -18.63 -2.61
C ALA A 167 -20.03 -19.34 -3.58
N THR A 168 -20.75 -18.57 -4.41
CA THR A 168 -21.66 -19.06 -5.45
C THR A 168 -20.95 -19.79 -6.60
N ALA A 169 -19.64 -19.59 -6.78
CA ALA A 169 -18.84 -20.26 -7.81
C ALA A 169 -18.32 -21.64 -7.37
N GLY A 170 -18.50 -22.03 -6.10
CA GLY A 170 -18.11 -23.34 -5.57
C GLY A 170 -16.60 -23.64 -5.59
N GLY A 171 -15.77 -22.65 -5.92
CA GLY A 171 -14.32 -22.78 -6.04
C GLY A 171 -13.57 -22.44 -4.74
N GLY A 172 -12.49 -23.17 -4.48
CA GLY A 172 -11.54 -22.84 -3.40
C GLY A 172 -10.61 -21.68 -3.77
N THR A 173 -9.74 -21.30 -2.84
CA THR A 173 -8.70 -20.29 -3.07
C THR A 173 -7.75 -20.74 -4.19
N ILE A 174 -7.57 -19.89 -5.20
CA ILE A 174 -6.65 -20.10 -6.31
C ILE A 174 -5.43 -19.22 -6.09
N LEU A 175 -4.22 -19.75 -6.25
CA LEU A 175 -2.98 -19.01 -6.01
C LEU A 175 -2.28 -18.67 -7.32
N TYR A 176 -1.67 -17.49 -7.37
CA TYR A 176 -0.88 -16.98 -8.50
C TYR A 176 0.40 -16.33 -8.00
N THR A 177 1.53 -16.58 -8.65
CA THR A 177 2.80 -15.95 -8.28
C THR A 177 3.79 -15.98 -9.45
N ASN A 178 4.70 -15.01 -9.47
CA ASN A 178 5.89 -15.00 -10.32
C ASN A 178 7.14 -15.51 -9.57
N TYR A 179 6.97 -16.11 -8.39
CA TYR A 179 8.06 -16.78 -7.68
C TYR A 179 8.76 -17.79 -8.59
N THR A 180 10.07 -17.94 -8.42
CA THR A 180 10.92 -18.77 -9.29
C THR A 180 10.30 -20.15 -9.54
N GLY A 181 10.15 -20.51 -10.82
CA GLY A 181 9.53 -21.77 -11.24
C GLY A 181 8.00 -21.72 -11.43
N PHE A 182 7.36 -20.58 -11.23
CA PHE A 182 5.92 -20.36 -11.40
C PHE A 182 5.63 -19.18 -12.33
N ASN A 183 4.41 -19.15 -12.88
CA ASN A 183 3.94 -18.09 -13.76
C ASN A 183 2.69 -17.44 -13.19
N LEU A 184 2.67 -16.11 -13.13
CA LEU A 184 1.56 -15.35 -12.57
C LEU A 184 0.23 -15.57 -13.33
N ARG A 185 0.27 -16.01 -14.59
CA ARG A 185 -0.92 -16.31 -15.40
C ARG A 185 -1.49 -17.70 -15.14
N GLU A 186 -0.75 -18.56 -14.46
CA GLU A 186 -1.11 -19.94 -14.24
C GLU A 186 -1.47 -20.17 -12.77
N PRO A 187 -2.61 -20.80 -12.47
CA PRO A 187 -2.96 -21.13 -11.10
C PRO A 187 -2.00 -22.20 -10.55
N VAL A 188 -1.62 -22.06 -9.30
CA VAL A 188 -0.83 -23.05 -8.56
C VAL A 188 -1.59 -23.52 -7.33
N SER A 189 -1.47 -24.81 -7.01
CA SER A 189 -2.10 -25.38 -5.81
C SER A 189 -1.24 -25.11 -4.57
N ALA A 190 -1.88 -25.03 -3.40
CA ALA A 190 -1.16 -24.80 -2.14
C ALA A 190 -0.21 -25.96 -1.82
N GLU A 191 -0.60 -27.19 -2.16
CA GLU A 191 0.17 -28.42 -1.94
C GLU A 191 1.48 -28.42 -2.73
N ARG A 192 1.49 -27.77 -3.91
CA ARG A 192 2.70 -27.63 -4.71
C ARG A 192 3.55 -26.44 -4.25
N LEU A 193 2.92 -25.31 -3.93
CA LEU A 193 3.65 -24.07 -3.67
C LEU A 193 4.22 -24.00 -2.24
N LEU A 194 3.42 -24.37 -1.24
CA LEU A 194 3.79 -24.15 0.16
C LEU A 194 5.07 -24.89 0.58
N PRO A 195 5.31 -26.16 0.18
CA PRO A 195 6.57 -26.85 0.51
C PRO A 195 7.79 -26.16 -0.10
N VAL A 196 7.69 -25.67 -1.34
CA VAL A 196 8.78 -24.94 -2.03
C VAL A 196 9.12 -23.67 -1.26
N LEU A 197 8.11 -22.84 -0.96
CA LEU A 197 8.32 -21.60 -0.22
C LEU A 197 8.92 -21.84 1.17
N LYS A 198 8.47 -22.89 1.88
CA LYS A 198 9.02 -23.26 3.19
C LYS A 198 10.48 -23.68 3.11
N GLN A 199 10.83 -24.51 2.14
CA GLN A 199 12.20 -24.97 1.95
C GLN A 199 13.11 -23.76 1.63
N ASP A 200 12.73 -22.94 0.66
CA ASP A 200 13.55 -21.81 0.22
C ASP A 200 13.69 -20.75 1.32
N ALA A 201 12.63 -20.51 2.10
CA ALA A 201 12.70 -19.64 3.27
C ALA A 201 13.66 -20.18 4.34
N ALA A 202 13.63 -21.49 4.63
CA ALA A 202 14.55 -22.12 5.57
C ALA A 202 16.00 -22.06 5.07
N GLU A 203 16.23 -22.28 3.77
CA GLU A 203 17.55 -22.14 3.16
C GLU A 203 18.07 -20.71 3.22
N PHE A 204 17.21 -19.72 2.95
CA PHE A 204 17.52 -18.30 3.06
C PHE A 204 17.89 -17.93 4.50
N GLN A 205 17.12 -18.36 5.50
CA GLN A 205 17.45 -18.13 6.92
C GLN A 205 18.78 -18.77 7.29
N ARG A 206 19.02 -20.02 6.88
CA ARG A 206 20.29 -20.70 7.17
C ARG A 206 21.48 -19.95 6.59
N LYS A 207 21.33 -19.42 5.37
CA LYS A 207 22.42 -18.74 4.66
C LYS A 207 22.68 -17.33 5.18
N TYR A 208 21.62 -16.57 5.48
CA TYR A 208 21.73 -15.13 5.72
C TYR A 208 21.33 -14.68 7.13
N SER A 209 20.95 -15.58 8.05
CA SER A 209 20.50 -15.20 9.40
C SER A 209 21.49 -14.34 10.17
N GLU A 210 22.78 -14.65 10.09
CA GLU A 210 23.82 -13.88 10.79
C GLU A 210 24.05 -12.51 10.16
N GLU A 211 23.97 -12.38 8.84
CA GLU A 211 24.08 -11.09 8.16
C GLU A 211 22.84 -10.21 8.40
N LEU A 212 21.64 -10.80 8.38
CA LEU A 212 20.39 -10.11 8.71
C LEU A 212 20.40 -9.59 10.15
N LYS A 213 20.93 -10.38 11.10
CA LYS A 213 21.13 -9.93 12.49
C LYS A 213 22.12 -8.78 12.55
N ARG A 214 23.25 -8.86 11.85
CA ARG A 214 24.29 -7.80 11.85
C ARG A 214 23.81 -6.49 11.22
N GLN A 215 23.06 -6.55 10.12
CA GLN A 215 22.52 -5.35 9.46
C GLN A 215 21.36 -4.71 10.23
N ARG A 216 20.57 -5.50 10.99
CA ARG A 216 19.53 -4.98 11.90
C ARG A 216 20.09 -4.31 13.17
N VAL A 217 21.39 -4.38 13.44
CA VAL A 217 22.02 -3.79 14.65
C VAL A 217 22.42 -2.32 14.45
N VAL A 218 22.33 -1.75 13.24
CA VAL A 218 22.39 -0.29 13.08
C VAL A 218 20.97 0.25 13.05
N ARG A 219 20.47 0.64 14.22
CA ARG A 219 19.30 1.51 14.38
C ARG A 219 19.70 2.97 14.25
#